data_AF-A0A9E6QZI8-F1
#
_entry.id   AF-A0A9E6QZI8-F1
#
_cell.length_a   1.000
_cell.length_b   1.000
_cell.length_c   1.000
_cell.angle_alpha   90.00
_cell.angle_beta   90.00
_cell.angle_gamma   90.00
#
_symmetry.space_group_name_H-M   'P 1'
#
loop_
_entity.id
_entity.type
_entity.pdbx_description
1 polymer ?
#
loop_
_entity_poly.entity_id
_entity_poly.type
_entity_poly.pdbx_seq_one_letter_code
_entity_poly.pdbx_strand_id
1 'polypeptide(L)'
;MKFLTTIAGTAFFLAGSTALAQDVPETAAPPVPEPIQTQDIPPAATPPSTPIQTQDVPPDQPADPAHSTTEASPIPQTAFTDTQVAAFAAAALAMREVRADATLDDAGKRAQAEAIVAENGLDPATYQAIGTSAQQDPALAARIQQAIDAMAQEPGD
;
A
#
# COMPACT_ATOMS: atom_id res chain seq x y z
N MET A 1 28.99 -19.02 29.32
CA MET A 1 28.66 -20.45 29.54
C MET A 1 28.13 -21.00 28.23
N LYS A 2 28.79 -22.01 27.67
CA LYS A 2 28.42 -22.72 26.44
C LYS A 2 27.50 -23.88 26.81
N PHE A 3 26.30 -23.93 26.24
CA PHE A 3 25.55 -25.17 26.13
C PHE A 3 25.06 -25.33 24.69
N LEU A 4 25.79 -26.18 23.96
CA LEU A 4 25.36 -26.81 22.71
C LEU A 4 24.28 -27.83 23.07
N THR A 5 23.14 -27.82 22.36
CA THR A 5 22.21 -28.97 22.36
C THR A 5 21.94 -29.37 20.92
N THR A 6 22.13 -30.65 20.69
CA THR A 6 22.48 -31.33 19.44
C THR A 6 21.53 -32.53 19.29
N ILE A 7 21.00 -32.72 18.08
CA ILE A 7 20.48 -33.96 17.45
C ILE A 7 19.14 -34.56 17.92
N ALA A 8 18.20 -34.65 16.96
CA ALA A 8 17.48 -35.86 16.51
C ALA A 8 16.39 -35.38 15.50
N GLY A 9 16.35 -35.70 14.21
CA GLY A 9 16.91 -36.84 13.49
C GLY A 9 15.85 -37.93 13.33
N THR A 10 14.88 -37.75 12.42
CA THR A 10 14.13 -38.89 11.86
C THR A 10 13.69 -38.64 10.42
N ALA A 11 14.05 -39.60 9.58
CA ALA A 11 13.93 -39.59 8.14
C ALA A 11 12.57 -40.07 7.62
N PHE A 12 12.22 -39.51 6.46
CA PHE A 12 11.59 -40.11 5.28
C PHE A 12 11.02 -41.55 5.41
N PHE A 13 9.71 -41.69 5.13
CA PHE A 13 9.14 -42.93 4.61
C PHE A 13 8.71 -42.75 3.16
N LEU A 14 9.24 -43.67 2.35
CA LEU A 14 9.08 -43.82 0.91
C LEU A 14 7.93 -44.80 0.61
N ALA A 15 7.36 -44.66 -0.58
CA ALA A 15 6.65 -45.66 -1.39
C ALA A 15 5.12 -45.78 -1.25
N GLY A 16 4.47 -45.54 -2.39
CA GLY A 16 3.06 -45.86 -2.64
C GLY A 16 2.59 -45.41 -4.02
N SER A 17 3.27 -45.82 -5.10
CA SER A 17 2.76 -45.65 -6.47
C SER A 17 1.95 -46.89 -6.88
N THR A 18 0.62 -46.79 -6.88
CA THR A 18 -0.25 -47.60 -7.72
C THR A 18 -1.36 -46.73 -8.30
N ALA A 19 -1.26 -46.48 -9.61
CA ALA A 19 -2.32 -45.91 -10.40
C ALA A 19 -3.51 -46.88 -10.47
N LEU A 20 -4.70 -46.41 -10.13
CA LEU A 20 -5.97 -46.87 -10.71
C LEU A 20 -6.85 -45.63 -10.91
N ALA A 21 -7.11 -45.34 -12.18
CA ALA A 21 -8.08 -44.35 -12.63
C ALA A 21 -9.47 -44.69 -12.09
N GLN A 22 -10.16 -43.74 -11.46
CA GLN A 22 -11.63 -43.70 -11.46
C GLN A 22 -12.13 -42.26 -11.42
N ASP A 23 -13.00 -41.99 -12.39
CA ASP A 23 -14.10 -41.04 -12.35
C ASP A 23 -13.78 -39.56 -12.15
N VAL A 24 -13.60 -38.88 -13.29
CA VAL A 24 -14.10 -37.52 -13.44
C VAL A 24 -15.62 -37.55 -13.19
N PRO A 25 -16.15 -36.89 -12.14
CA PRO A 25 -17.52 -36.47 -12.23
C PRO A 25 -17.58 -35.47 -13.36
N GLU A 26 -18.15 -35.91 -14.47
CA GLU A 26 -18.88 -35.07 -15.43
C GLU A 26 -19.98 -34.34 -14.65
N THR A 27 -19.58 -33.37 -13.85
CA THR A 27 -20.47 -32.36 -13.31
C THR A 27 -20.75 -31.47 -14.49
N ALA A 28 -21.85 -31.84 -15.15
CA ALA A 28 -22.85 -30.96 -15.70
C ALA A 28 -22.38 -29.52 -15.87
N ALA A 29 -22.45 -29.10 -17.14
CA ALA A 29 -22.48 -27.73 -17.61
C ALA A 29 -22.86 -26.71 -16.52
N PRO A 30 -22.22 -25.52 -16.49
CA PRO A 30 -22.75 -24.43 -15.69
C PRO A 30 -24.24 -24.30 -16.01
N PRO A 31 -25.13 -24.22 -15.01
CA PRO A 31 -26.52 -23.94 -15.27
C PRO A 31 -26.58 -22.67 -16.10
N VAL A 32 -27.04 -22.83 -17.33
CA VAL A 32 -27.59 -21.72 -18.11
C VAL A 32 -28.64 -21.12 -17.18
N PRO A 33 -28.54 -19.85 -16.74
CA PRO A 33 -29.65 -19.22 -16.06
C PRO A 33 -30.81 -19.20 -17.06
N GLU A 34 -31.79 -20.07 -16.84
CA GLU A 34 -33.06 -20.00 -17.54
C GLU A 34 -33.66 -18.60 -17.32
N PRO A 35 -34.24 -17.99 -18.38
CA PRO A 35 -34.85 -16.69 -18.30
C PRO A 35 -36.06 -16.77 -17.36
N ILE A 36 -35.96 -16.14 -16.20
CA ILE A 36 -37.11 -15.80 -15.38
C ILE A 36 -38.12 -15.06 -16.26
N GLN A 37 -39.23 -15.73 -16.53
CA GLN A 37 -40.36 -15.19 -17.26
C GLN A 37 -40.98 -14.04 -16.47
N THR A 38 -41.11 -12.90 -17.17
CA THR A 38 -42.26 -11.99 -17.14
C THR A 38 -42.93 -11.85 -15.77
N GLN A 39 -42.35 -11.00 -14.94
CA GLN A 39 -43.16 -10.10 -14.14
C GLN A 39 -43.29 -8.80 -14.94
N ASP A 40 -44.53 -8.45 -15.25
CA ASP A 40 -45.00 -7.24 -15.92
C ASP A 40 -44.17 -6.00 -15.55
N ILE A 41 -43.19 -5.62 -16.38
CA ILE A 41 -42.47 -4.36 -16.26
C ILE A 41 -42.98 -3.47 -17.40
N PRO A 42 -43.69 -2.37 -17.11
CA PRO A 42 -44.14 -1.43 -18.14
C PRO A 42 -42.93 -0.87 -18.91
N PRO A 43 -43.07 -0.63 -20.22
CA PRO A 43 -41.98 -0.09 -21.02
C PRO A 43 -41.79 1.41 -20.73
N ALA A 44 -40.54 1.85 -20.87
CA ALA A 44 -40.12 3.23 -21.07
C ALA A 44 -40.26 4.22 -19.90
N ALA A 45 -39.13 4.52 -19.27
CA ALA A 45 -38.77 5.90 -18.97
C ALA A 45 -37.26 6.05 -19.12
N THR A 46 -36.85 6.79 -20.14
CA THR A 46 -35.55 7.46 -20.26
C THR A 46 -35.06 7.97 -18.90
N PRO A 47 -33.77 7.81 -18.53
CA PRO A 47 -33.25 8.59 -17.42
C PRO A 47 -33.45 10.08 -17.78
N PRO A 48 -34.18 10.86 -16.97
CA PRO A 48 -34.21 12.30 -17.16
C PRO A 48 -32.79 12.82 -16.90
N SER A 49 -32.26 13.54 -17.89
CA SER A 49 -31.12 14.43 -17.74
C SER A 49 -31.27 15.18 -16.43
N THR A 50 -30.36 14.94 -15.49
CA THR A 50 -30.25 15.77 -14.30
C THR A 50 -30.01 17.20 -14.79
N PRO A 51 -30.89 18.16 -14.48
CA PRO A 51 -30.66 19.54 -14.86
C PRO A 51 -29.38 20.01 -14.17
N ILE A 52 -28.50 20.59 -14.97
CA ILE A 52 -27.44 21.49 -14.52
C ILE A 52 -28.12 22.50 -13.60
N GLN A 53 -27.83 22.43 -12.30
CA GLN A 53 -28.11 23.54 -11.41
C GLN A 53 -27.12 24.64 -11.79
N THR A 54 -27.59 25.55 -12.63
CA THR A 54 -27.02 26.88 -12.81
C THR A 54 -27.04 27.54 -11.43
N GLN A 55 -25.92 27.44 -10.71
CA GLN A 55 -25.70 28.25 -9.54
C GLN A 55 -25.56 29.69 -10.04
N ASP A 56 -26.59 30.47 -9.76
CA ASP A 56 -26.62 31.92 -9.88
C ASP A 56 -25.47 32.49 -9.03
N VAL A 57 -24.35 32.75 -9.68
CA VAL A 57 -23.25 33.54 -9.12
C VAL A 57 -23.59 35.01 -9.37
N PRO A 58 -23.83 35.82 -8.31
CA PRO A 58 -23.88 37.26 -8.49
C PRO A 58 -22.52 37.76 -9.03
N PRO A 59 -22.51 38.65 -10.04
CA PRO A 59 -21.30 39.34 -10.44
C PRO A 59 -20.99 40.44 -9.40
N ASP A 60 -19.70 40.82 -9.32
CA ASP A 60 -19.15 41.88 -8.47
C ASP A 60 -18.94 41.55 -6.99
N GLN A 61 -17.84 40.84 -6.71
CA GLN A 61 -17.05 41.15 -5.51
C GLN A 61 -15.58 41.42 -5.92
N PRO A 62 -15.01 42.58 -5.58
CA PRO A 62 -13.62 42.91 -5.91
C PRO A 62 -12.66 41.91 -5.28
N ALA A 63 -11.68 41.47 -6.08
CA ALA A 63 -10.60 40.60 -5.68
C ALA A 63 -9.86 41.16 -4.45
N ASP A 64 -10.02 40.49 -3.31
CA ASP A 64 -9.12 40.60 -2.18
C ASP A 64 -8.08 39.46 -2.28
N PRO A 65 -6.79 39.77 -2.54
CA PRO A 65 -5.74 38.77 -2.63
C PRO A 65 -5.28 38.38 -1.22
N ALA A 66 -6.10 37.65 -0.47
CA ALA A 66 -5.71 37.07 0.81
C ALA A 66 -6.29 35.67 1.06
N HIS A 67 -6.64 34.94 0.00
CA HIS A 67 -6.70 33.48 0.07
C HIS A 67 -5.29 32.92 -0.05
N SER A 68 -4.55 32.90 1.07
CA SER A 68 -3.52 31.86 1.27
C SER A 68 -4.22 30.54 1.58
N THR A 69 -5.06 30.07 0.64
CA THR A 69 -5.12 28.62 0.42
C THR A 69 -3.83 28.36 -0.34
N THR A 70 -2.79 27.94 0.37
CA THR A 70 -1.69 27.23 -0.27
C THR A 70 -2.32 26.05 -1.00
N GLU A 71 -2.67 26.30 -2.26
CA GLU A 71 -2.58 25.32 -3.33
C GLU A 71 -1.22 24.67 -3.12
N ALA A 72 -1.20 23.53 -2.44
CA ALA A 72 -0.07 22.63 -2.49
C ALA A 72 -0.01 22.24 -3.97
N SER A 73 0.72 23.04 -4.73
CA SER A 73 1.08 22.74 -6.10
C SER A 73 1.50 21.27 -6.09
N PRO A 74 0.98 20.43 -7.02
CA PRO A 74 1.56 19.12 -7.21
C PRO A 74 3.01 19.39 -7.54
N ILE A 75 3.88 19.21 -6.54
CA ILE A 75 5.32 19.32 -6.71
C ILE A 75 5.57 18.32 -7.84
N PRO A 76 6.02 18.77 -9.02
CA PRO A 76 6.34 17.83 -10.08
C PRO A 76 7.27 16.82 -9.42
N GLN A 77 6.90 15.55 -9.46
CA GLN A 77 7.71 14.46 -8.92
C GLN A 77 8.94 14.30 -9.82
N THR A 78 9.77 15.35 -9.91
CA THR A 78 11.15 15.26 -10.32
C THR A 78 11.79 14.35 -9.28
N ALA A 79 11.96 13.09 -9.68
CA ALA A 79 12.59 11.97 -8.98
C ALA A 79 13.09 12.26 -7.55
N PHE A 80 12.64 11.46 -6.58
CA PHE A 80 13.09 11.56 -5.20
C PHE A 80 14.63 11.61 -5.12
N THR A 81 15.12 12.60 -4.37
CA THR A 81 16.55 12.81 -4.14
C THR A 81 17.15 11.66 -3.31
N ASP A 82 18.45 11.41 -3.41
CA ASP A 82 19.13 10.40 -2.58
C ASP A 82 18.94 10.65 -1.08
N THR A 83 18.92 11.92 -0.66
CA THR A 83 18.65 12.30 0.73
C THR A 83 17.25 11.86 1.18
N GLN A 84 16.22 12.07 0.34
CA GLN A 84 14.86 11.62 0.65
C GLN A 84 14.75 10.09 0.67
N VAL A 85 15.46 9.41 -0.23
CA VAL A 85 15.52 7.94 -0.28
C VAL A 85 16.21 7.36 0.96
N ALA A 86 17.32 7.96 1.40
CA ALA A 86 18.02 7.56 2.63
C ALA A 86 17.16 7.83 3.88
N ALA A 87 16.52 8.99 3.97
CA ALA A 87 15.59 9.31 5.05
C ALA A 87 14.40 8.33 5.09
N PHE A 88 13.89 7.92 3.93
CA PHE A 88 12.79 6.95 3.84
C PHE A 88 13.25 5.57 4.32
N ALA A 89 14.43 5.14 3.89
CA ALA A 89 15.04 3.89 4.31
C ALA A 89 15.27 3.86 5.83
N ALA A 90 15.79 4.94 6.42
CA ALA A 90 16.00 5.06 7.85
C ALA A 90 14.67 5.01 8.62
N ALA A 91 13.68 5.77 8.16
CA ALA A 91 12.33 5.76 8.73
C ALA A 91 11.68 4.37 8.64
N ALA A 92 11.85 3.65 7.53
CA ALA A 92 11.30 2.31 7.35
C ALA A 92 11.91 1.28 8.32
N LEU A 93 13.22 1.40 8.61
CA LEU A 93 13.89 0.57 9.63
C LEU A 93 13.35 0.86 11.02
N ALA A 94 13.29 2.14 11.42
CA ALA A 94 12.75 2.52 12.72
C ALA A 94 11.27 2.14 12.88
N MET A 95 10.44 2.29 11.83
CA MET A 95 9.05 1.83 11.86
C MET A 95 8.92 0.32 12.05
N ARG A 96 9.88 -0.47 11.53
CA ARG A 96 9.90 -1.91 11.76
C ARG A 96 10.13 -2.24 13.23
N GLU A 97 11.00 -1.49 13.90
CA GLU A 97 11.25 -1.63 15.34
C GLU A 97 10.00 -1.26 16.15
N VAL A 98 9.38 -0.12 15.87
CA VAL A 98 8.11 0.30 16.49
C VAL A 98 7.01 -0.75 16.30
N ARG A 99 6.91 -1.31 15.09
CA ARG A 99 5.90 -2.33 14.81
C ARG A 99 6.16 -3.62 15.59
N ALA A 100 7.43 -4.00 15.72
CA ALA A 100 7.87 -5.17 16.49
C ALA A 100 7.78 -4.96 18.01
N ASP A 101 7.71 -3.71 18.47
CA ASP A 101 7.54 -3.38 19.88
C ASP A 101 6.14 -3.82 20.36
N ALA A 102 6.11 -4.78 21.29
CA ALA A 102 4.87 -5.31 21.87
C ALA A 102 4.40 -4.52 23.11
N THR A 103 5.20 -3.56 23.58
CA THR A 103 4.89 -2.69 24.73
C THR A 103 4.03 -1.48 24.33
N LEU A 104 4.07 -1.09 23.06
CA LEU A 104 3.23 -0.04 22.50
C LEU A 104 1.90 -0.60 22.01
N ASP A 105 0.81 0.08 22.36
CA ASP A 105 -0.49 -0.10 21.70
C ASP A 105 -0.53 0.58 20.31
N ASP A 106 -1.57 0.32 19.53
CA ASP A 106 -1.72 0.87 18.16
C ASP A 106 -1.65 2.41 18.09
N ALA A 107 -2.19 3.12 19.10
CA ALA A 107 -2.10 4.58 19.14
C ALA A 107 -0.66 5.03 19.42
N GLY A 108 0.03 4.36 20.35
CA GLY A 108 1.45 4.58 20.61
C GLY A 108 2.32 4.34 19.38
N LYS A 109 2.09 3.23 18.66
CA LYS A 109 2.82 2.91 17.42
C LYS A 109 2.62 3.93 16.32
N ARG A 110 1.39 4.42 16.14
CA ARG A 110 1.09 5.46 15.15
C ARG A 110 1.80 6.77 15.49
N ALA A 111 1.72 7.21 16.74
CA ALA A 111 2.41 8.43 17.18
C ALA A 111 3.93 8.33 17.00
N GLN A 112 4.51 7.17 17.31
CA GLN A 112 5.94 6.92 17.11
C GLN A 112 6.32 6.91 15.63
N ALA A 113 5.49 6.32 14.76
CA ALA A 113 5.73 6.31 13.31
C ALA A 113 5.69 7.73 12.71
N GLU A 114 4.76 8.58 13.14
CA GLU A 114 4.69 9.98 12.72
C GLU A 114 5.93 10.77 13.18
N ALA A 115 6.37 10.56 14.43
CA ALA A 115 7.59 11.15 14.96
C ALA A 115 8.82 10.74 14.15
N ILE A 116 8.98 9.43 13.85
CA ILE A 116 10.08 8.91 13.04
C ILE A 116 10.17 9.59 11.67
N VAL A 117 9.03 9.76 10.98
CA VAL A 117 9.01 10.41 9.66
C VAL A 117 9.45 11.86 9.77
N ALA A 118 8.94 12.60 10.76
CA ALA A 118 9.31 13.99 10.99
C ALA A 118 10.78 14.15 11.40
N GLU A 119 11.32 13.27 12.26
CA GLU A 119 12.71 13.28 12.71
C GLU A 119 13.70 13.03 11.57
N ASN A 120 13.29 12.24 10.57
CA ASN A 120 14.08 12.01 9.35
C ASN A 120 13.96 13.15 8.33
N GLY A 121 13.27 14.26 8.67
CA GLY A 121 13.09 15.41 7.78
C GLY A 121 12.19 15.09 6.58
N LEU A 122 11.36 14.05 6.68
CA LEU A 122 10.37 13.71 5.67
C LEU A 122 9.01 14.27 6.07
N ASP A 123 8.28 14.76 5.07
CA ASP A 123 6.86 14.99 5.22
C ASP A 123 6.10 13.66 5.06
N PRO A 124 5.00 13.41 5.79
CA PRO A 124 4.16 12.23 5.60
C PRO A 124 3.71 12.02 4.15
N ALA A 125 3.44 13.10 3.40
CA ALA A 125 3.11 13.01 1.98
C ALA A 125 4.30 12.49 1.15
N THR A 126 5.53 12.95 1.45
CA THR A 126 6.75 12.47 0.78
C THR A 126 7.03 11.00 1.12
N TYR A 127 6.88 10.60 2.38
CA TYR A 127 7.08 9.21 2.79
C TYR A 127 6.12 8.26 2.06
N GLN A 128 4.83 8.60 2.01
CA GLN A 128 3.84 7.81 1.27
C GLN A 128 4.09 7.82 -0.24
N ALA A 129 4.50 8.96 -0.80
CA ALA A 129 4.83 9.08 -2.22
C ALA A 129 6.01 8.17 -2.59
N ILE A 130 7.10 8.19 -1.82
CA ILE A 130 8.25 7.30 -2.04
C ILE A 130 7.81 5.83 -1.93
N GLY A 131 7.05 5.48 -0.90
CA GLY A 131 6.58 4.11 -0.69
C GLY A 131 5.66 3.60 -1.80
N THR A 132 4.84 4.48 -2.39
CA THR A 132 3.97 4.15 -3.53
C THR A 132 4.78 4.04 -4.82
N SER A 133 5.66 5.01 -5.07
CA SER A 133 6.53 5.00 -6.25
C SER A 133 7.49 3.83 -6.25
N ALA A 134 8.02 3.40 -5.10
CA ALA A 134 8.92 2.26 -5.00
C ALA A 134 8.26 0.92 -5.40
N GLN A 135 6.93 0.83 -5.34
CA GLN A 135 6.20 -0.35 -5.81
C GLN A 135 6.08 -0.39 -7.34
N GLN A 136 6.15 0.76 -7.99
CA GLN A 136 5.96 0.92 -9.43
C GLN A 136 7.28 1.14 -10.17
N ASP A 137 8.30 1.63 -9.46
CA ASP A 137 9.64 1.93 -9.97
C ASP A 137 10.69 1.02 -9.31
N PRO A 138 11.19 0.00 -10.04
CA PRO A 138 12.20 -0.91 -9.51
C PRO A 138 13.57 -0.24 -9.30
N ALA A 139 13.88 0.85 -10.02
CA ALA A 139 15.13 1.58 -9.82
C ALA A 139 15.09 2.36 -8.50
N LEU A 140 13.94 2.95 -8.15
CA LEU A 140 13.74 3.57 -6.85
C LEU A 140 13.82 2.54 -5.72
N ALA A 141 13.19 1.37 -5.88
CA ALA A 141 13.29 0.29 -4.91
C ALA A 141 14.76 -0.17 -4.70
N ALA A 142 15.54 -0.28 -5.78
CA ALA A 142 16.96 -0.60 -5.69
C ALA A 142 17.76 0.47 -4.92
N ARG A 143 17.49 1.77 -5.15
CA ARG A 143 18.13 2.86 -4.41
C ARG A 143 17.78 2.84 -2.93
N ILE A 144 16.52 2.56 -2.57
CA ILE A 144 16.10 2.38 -1.17
C ILE A 144 16.86 1.22 -0.55
N GLN A 145 16.93 0.07 -1.22
CA GLN A 145 17.65 -1.10 -0.71
C GLN A 145 19.15 -0.82 -0.54
N GLN A 146 19.77 -0.08 -1.46
CA GLN A 146 21.16 0.38 -1.34
C GLN A 146 21.36 1.32 -0.15
N ALA A 147 20.43 2.24 0.09
CA ALA A 147 20.48 3.11 1.27
C ALA A 147 20.36 2.31 2.58
N ILE A 148 19.48 1.32 2.62
CA ILE A 148 19.36 0.38 3.76
C ILE A 148 20.68 -0.36 3.99
N ASP A 149 21.29 -0.89 2.93
CA ASP A 149 22.54 -1.65 3.02
C ASP A 149 23.70 -0.74 3.46
N ALA A 150 23.79 0.48 2.93
CA ALA A 150 24.78 1.48 3.32
C ALA A 150 24.68 1.82 4.82
N MET A 151 23.48 2.04 5.35
CA MET A 151 23.27 2.28 6.79
C MET A 151 23.62 1.06 7.65
N ALA A 152 23.40 -0.16 7.16
CA ALA A 152 23.82 -1.38 7.85
C ALA A 152 25.35 -1.59 7.82
N GLN A 153 26.04 -0.99 6.84
CA GLN A 153 27.48 -1.00 6.66
C GLN A 153 28.23 0.17 7.33
N GLU A 154 27.54 1.06 8.06
CA GLU A 154 28.15 1.97 9.03
C GLU A 154 28.09 1.37 10.46
N PRO A 155 28.88 0.32 10.79
CA PRO A 155 29.07 -0.07 12.17
C PRO A 155 30.10 0.86 12.80
N GLY A 156 29.64 1.82 13.60
CA GLY A 156 30.39 2.50 14.66
C GLY A 156 31.83 2.95 14.35
N ASP A 157 32.02 4.25 14.15
CA ASP A 157 33.26 4.91 14.56
C ASP A 157 33.25 5.16 16.08
#